data_AF-A0A7Z8E1Y3-F1
#
_entry.id   AF-A0A7Z8E1Y3-F1
#
_cell.length_a   1.000
_cell.length_b   1.000
_cell.length_c   1.000
_cell.angle_alpha   90.00
_cell.angle_beta   90.00
_cell.angle_gamma   90.00
#
_symmetry.space_group_name_H-M   'P 1'
#
loop_
_entity.id
_entity.type
_entity.pdbx_description
1 polymer ?
#
loop_
_entity_poly.entity_id
_entity_poly.type
_entity_poly.pdbx_seq_one_letter_code
_entity_poly.pdbx_strand_id
1 'polypeptide(L)'
;IVQVVMGLIAMILLVVGISLTSLKAKSEGKSDNPEFKKAMGILLLSTIGYVGYVVLGDIFGVSGTDALFFQSIGMAIGGLILSMNHNTSIKSTALNLIPGVIWGIGNLFMFYSQPKVGVATSFSLSQLLVIVSTLGGIFLLGEKKDRRQMIGIWSGIALIIIAAIILGNLK
;
A
#
# COMPACT_ATOMS: atom_id res chain seq x y z
N ILE A 1 9.91 -14.49 -20.93
CA ILE A 1 8.50 -14.95 -20.97
C ILE A 1 8.11 -15.65 -19.67
N VAL A 2 8.80 -16.73 -19.26
CA VAL A 2 8.48 -17.46 -18.02
C VAL A 2 8.50 -16.57 -16.77
N GLN A 3 9.50 -15.69 -16.61
CA GLN A 3 9.54 -14.71 -15.51
C GLN A 3 8.35 -13.74 -15.51
N VAL A 4 7.92 -13.27 -16.68
CA VAL A 4 6.78 -12.35 -16.82
C VAL A 4 5.47 -13.04 -16.43
N VAL A 5 5.30 -14.30 -16.85
CA VAL A 5 4.13 -15.11 -16.50
C VAL A 5 4.09 -15.37 -14.99
N MET A 6 5.22 -15.74 -14.38
CA MET A 6 5.30 -15.94 -12.93
C MET A 6 5.07 -14.65 -12.14
N GLY A 7 5.56 -13.50 -12.64
CA GLY A 7 5.30 -12.19 -12.04
C GLY A 7 3.82 -11.80 -12.09
N LEU A 8 3.16 -12.04 -13.23
CA LEU A 8 1.71 -11.83 -13.38
C LEU A 8 0.91 -12.73 -12.43
N ILE A 9 1.25 -14.02 -12.34
CA ILE A 9 0.61 -14.96 -11.42
C ILE A 9 0.77 -14.48 -9.97
N ALA A 10 1.98 -14.07 -9.58
CA ALA A 10 2.22 -13.58 -8.24
C ALA A 10 1.44 -12.29 -7.95
N MET A 11 1.30 -11.39 -8.92
CA MET A 11 0.51 -10.18 -8.78
C MET A 11 -0.99 -10.48 -8.58
N ILE A 12 -1.54 -11.45 -9.32
CA ILE A 12 -2.92 -11.93 -9.13
C ILE A 12 -3.08 -12.51 -7.72
N LEU A 13 -2.16 -13.37 -7.28
CA LEU A 13 -2.19 -13.97 -5.94
C LEU A 13 -2.12 -12.90 -4.84
N LEU A 14 -1.31 -11.86 -5.03
CA LEU A 14 -1.20 -10.73 -4.10
C LEU A 14 -2.52 -9.97 -4.01
N VAL A 15 -3.14 -9.63 -5.15
CA VAL A 15 -4.44 -8.92 -5.18
C VAL A 15 -5.55 -9.75 -4.53
N VAL A 16 -5.62 -11.05 -4.82
CA VAL A 16 -6.60 -11.96 -4.20
C VAL A 16 -6.35 -12.07 -2.69
N GLY A 17 -5.09 -12.22 -2.28
CA GLY A 17 -4.71 -12.31 -0.88
C GLY A 17 -5.07 -11.05 -0.10
N ILE A 18 -4.76 -9.86 -0.63
CA ILE A 18 -5.13 -8.57 -0.04
C ILE A 18 -6.65 -8.47 0.08
N SER A 19 -7.39 -8.82 -0.98
CA SER A 19 -8.85 -8.78 -0.98
C SER A 19 -9.46 -9.70 0.09
N LEU A 20 -8.86 -10.88 0.31
CA LEU A 20 -9.26 -11.81 1.37
C LEU A 20 -8.95 -11.26 2.77
N THR A 21 -7.79 -10.61 2.97
CA THR A 21 -7.49 -9.95 4.25
C THR A 21 -8.41 -8.75 4.55
N SER A 22 -8.91 -8.11 3.49
CA SER A 22 -9.82 -6.95 3.56
C SER A 22 -11.31 -7.35 3.63
N LEU A 23 -11.64 -8.63 3.84
CA LEU A 23 -13.01 -9.10 3.96
C LEU A 23 -13.79 -8.35 5.06
N LYS A 24 -14.69 -7.47 4.62
CA LYS A 24 -15.60 -6.71 5.47
C LYS A 24 -16.55 -7.65 6.22
N ALA A 25 -16.94 -7.25 7.42
CA ALA A 25 -17.87 -8.03 8.24
C ALA A 25 -19.23 -8.10 7.56
N LYS A 26 -19.96 -9.21 7.76
CA LYS A 26 -21.32 -9.44 7.22
C LYS A 26 -22.34 -8.35 7.61
N SER A 27 -21.98 -7.49 8.58
CA SER A 27 -22.74 -6.34 9.06
C SER A 27 -22.54 -5.04 8.25
N GLU A 28 -21.55 -4.98 7.36
CA GLU A 28 -21.41 -3.82 6.47
C GLU A 28 -22.31 -4.04 5.26
N GLY A 29 -23.53 -3.50 5.36
CA GLY A 29 -24.53 -3.55 4.30
C GLY A 29 -23.95 -3.05 2.97
N LYS A 30 -24.38 -3.67 1.86
CA LYS A 30 -24.10 -3.20 0.50
C LYS A 30 -24.51 -1.73 0.41
N SER A 31 -23.54 -0.83 0.49
CA SER A 31 -23.77 0.60 0.37
C SER A 31 -24.02 0.91 -1.10
N ASP A 32 -25.28 0.86 -1.53
CA ASP A 32 -25.75 1.48 -2.77
C ASP A 32 -25.82 3.02 -2.58
N ASN A 33 -24.73 3.58 -2.04
CA ASN A 33 -24.62 4.97 -1.66
C ASN A 33 -23.93 5.73 -2.81
N PRO A 34 -24.53 6.80 -3.38
CA PRO A 34 -23.90 7.64 -4.40
C PRO A 34 -22.48 8.11 -4.03
N GLU A 35 -22.23 8.32 -2.74
CA GLU A 35 -20.90 8.67 -2.22
C GLU A 35 -19.87 7.56 -2.42
N PHE A 36 -20.27 6.28 -2.31
CA PHE A 36 -19.39 5.15 -2.58
C PHE A 36 -18.99 5.08 -4.06
N LYS A 37 -19.94 5.34 -4.98
CA LYS A 37 -19.64 5.42 -6.43
C LYS A 37 -18.69 6.58 -6.74
N LYS A 38 -18.88 7.74 -6.10
CA LYS A 38 -18.00 8.91 -6.26
C LYS A 38 -16.60 8.63 -5.70
N ALA A 39 -16.51 8.03 -4.51
CA ALA A 39 -15.24 7.62 -3.91
C ALA A 39 -14.51 6.59 -4.77
N MET A 40 -15.22 5.62 -5.34
CA MET A 40 -14.65 4.65 -6.27
C MET A 40 -14.09 5.32 -7.53
N GLY A 41 -14.81 6.29 -8.10
CA GLY A 41 -14.34 7.07 -9.25
C GLY A 41 -13.06 7.86 -8.95
N ILE A 42 -12.98 8.50 -7.78
CA ILE A 42 -11.76 9.21 -7.33
C ILE A 42 -10.61 8.20 -7.16
N LEU A 43 -10.86 7.04 -6.56
CA LEU A 43 -9.85 6.03 -6.28
C LEU A 43 -9.26 5.43 -7.56
N LEU A 44 -10.09 5.19 -8.58
CA LEU A 44 -9.63 4.78 -9.91
C LEU A 44 -8.76 5.84 -10.58
N LEU A 45 -9.18 7.11 -10.55
CA LEU A 45 -8.41 8.21 -11.11
C LEU A 45 -7.05 8.37 -10.41
N SER A 46 -7.03 8.30 -9.07
CA SER A 46 -5.80 8.32 -8.28
C SER A 46 -4.89 7.14 -8.58
N THR A 47 -5.46 5.96 -8.82
CA THR A 47 -4.68 4.75 -9.18
C THR A 47 -3.98 4.94 -10.53
N ILE A 48 -4.70 5.46 -11.54
CA ILE A 48 -4.11 5.76 -12.86
C ILE A 48 -2.99 6.79 -12.72
N GLY A 49 -3.23 7.87 -11.96
CA GLY A 49 -2.21 8.89 -11.70
C GLY A 49 -0.97 8.31 -11.00
N TYR A 50 -1.16 7.41 -10.04
CA TYR A 50 -0.09 6.74 -9.32
C TYR A 50 0.72 5.81 -10.22
N VAL A 51 0.06 4.96 -11.02
CA VAL A 51 0.72 4.09 -11.99
C VAL A 51 1.49 4.93 -13.01
N GLY A 52 0.88 6.00 -13.52
CA GLY A 52 1.55 6.94 -14.42
C GLY A 52 2.82 7.52 -13.81
N TYR A 53 2.77 7.99 -12.57
CA TYR A 53 3.93 8.49 -11.84
C TYR A 53 5.05 7.44 -11.72
N VAL A 54 4.72 6.21 -11.31
CA VAL A 54 5.70 5.13 -11.13
C VAL A 54 6.33 4.71 -12.48
N VAL A 55 5.51 4.54 -13.52
CA VAL A 55 5.97 4.13 -14.86
C VAL A 55 6.82 5.19 -15.51
N LEU A 56 6.46 6.48 -15.40
CA LEU A 56 7.29 7.57 -15.92
C LEU A 56 8.64 7.60 -15.20
N GLY A 57 8.66 7.47 -13.87
CA GLY A 57 9.90 7.40 -13.10
C GLY A 57 10.83 6.28 -13.57
N ASP A 58 10.27 5.10 -13.86
CA ASP A 58 11.02 3.95 -14.38
C ASP A 58 11.53 4.17 -15.82
N ILE A 59 10.69 4.70 -16.73
CA ILE A 59 11.06 4.99 -18.13
C ILE A 59 12.18 6.03 -18.22
N PHE A 60 12.14 7.06 -17.38
CA PHE A 60 13.17 8.10 -17.35
C PHE A 60 14.42 7.69 -16.56
N GLY A 61 14.47 6.44 -16.04
CA GLY A 61 15.61 5.93 -15.29
C GLY A 61 15.91 6.73 -14.03
N VAL A 62 14.89 7.37 -13.43
CA VAL A 62 15.06 8.16 -12.21
C VAL A 62 15.46 7.22 -11.10
N SER A 63 16.62 7.48 -10.49
CA SER A 63 17.08 6.66 -9.39
C SER A 63 16.07 6.71 -8.24
N GLY A 64 15.87 5.59 -7.53
CA GLY A 64 14.90 5.51 -6.45
C GLY A 64 15.09 6.59 -5.38
N THR A 65 16.34 6.98 -5.12
CA THR A 65 16.69 8.06 -4.19
C THR A 65 16.29 9.44 -4.71
N ASP A 66 16.48 9.71 -6.00
CA ASP A 66 16.05 10.98 -6.60
C ASP A 66 14.52 11.06 -6.64
N ALA A 67 13.87 9.94 -7.00
CA ALA A 67 12.41 9.83 -6.98
C ALA A 67 11.86 10.12 -5.57
N LEU A 68 12.45 9.55 -4.52
CA LEU A 68 12.08 9.82 -3.13
C LEU A 68 12.28 11.30 -2.76
N PHE A 69 13.37 11.92 -3.19
CA PHE A 69 13.65 13.34 -2.91
C PHE A 69 12.58 14.26 -3.52
N PHE A 70 12.32 14.11 -4.82
CA PHE A 70 11.28 14.89 -5.51
C PHE A 70 9.87 14.57 -4.97
N GLN A 71 9.59 13.32 -4.63
CA GLN A 71 8.33 12.92 -3.98
C GLN A 71 8.15 13.60 -2.62
N SER A 72 9.21 13.69 -1.81
CA SER A 72 9.17 14.33 -0.49
C SER A 72 8.86 15.83 -0.61
N ILE A 73 9.45 16.51 -1.61
CA ILE A 73 9.13 17.91 -1.91
C ILE A 73 7.66 18.05 -2.30
N GLY A 74 7.17 17.20 -3.21
CA GLY A 74 5.76 17.20 -3.62
C GLY A 74 4.80 16.95 -2.46
N MET A 75 5.13 16.01 -1.57
CA MET A 75 4.35 15.71 -0.37
C MET A 75 4.36 16.86 0.63
N ALA A 76 5.50 17.54 0.82
CA ALA A 76 5.58 18.72 1.68
C ALA A 76 4.72 19.87 1.15
N ILE A 77 4.84 20.18 -0.14
CA ILE A 77 4.04 21.24 -0.79
C ILE A 77 2.55 20.89 -0.74
N GLY A 78 2.18 19.67 -1.11
CA GLY A 78 0.79 19.21 -1.07
C GLY A 78 0.21 19.25 0.34
N GLY A 79 0.97 18.82 1.34
CA GLY A 79 0.60 18.91 2.75
C GLY A 79 0.36 20.35 3.21
N LEU A 80 1.24 21.28 2.82
CA LEU A 80 1.08 22.71 3.12
C LEU A 80 -0.19 23.29 2.48
N ILE A 81 -0.42 23.03 1.19
CA ILE A 81 -1.61 23.52 0.46
C ILE A 81 -2.89 22.99 1.11
N LEU A 82 -2.94 21.70 1.45
CA LEU A 82 -4.11 21.11 2.12
C LEU A 82 -4.31 21.65 3.54
N SER A 83 -3.22 21.97 4.24
CA SER A 83 -3.25 22.53 5.58
C SER A 83 -3.65 24.01 5.62
N MET A 84 -3.49 24.77 4.53
CA MET A 84 -3.83 26.21 4.50
C MET A 84 -5.31 26.49 4.84
N ASN A 85 -6.22 25.54 4.56
CA ASN A 85 -7.65 25.68 4.83
C ASN A 85 -8.11 25.03 6.15
N HIS A 86 -7.21 24.48 6.97
CA HIS A 86 -7.54 23.82 8.22
C HIS A 86 -6.72 24.37 9.40
N ASN A 87 -7.40 24.86 10.43
CA ASN A 87 -6.78 25.23 11.71
C ASN A 87 -6.38 23.96 12.49
N THR A 88 -5.24 23.38 12.14
CA THR A 88 -4.70 22.22 12.86
C THR A 88 -4.04 22.67 14.17
N SER A 89 -4.42 22.03 15.28
CA SER A 89 -3.73 22.19 16.55
C SER A 89 -2.27 21.71 16.44
N ILE A 90 -1.32 22.55 16.88
CA ILE A 90 0.13 22.24 16.94
C ILE A 90 0.39 20.89 17.62
N LYS A 91 -0.40 20.54 18.64
CA LYS A 91 -0.29 19.26 19.37
C LYS A 91 -0.66 18.06 18.49
N SER A 92 -1.66 18.19 17.63
CA SER A 92 -2.07 17.14 16.68
C SER A 92 -1.03 16.98 15.57
N THR A 93 -0.51 18.09 15.05
CA THR A 93 0.57 18.07 14.05
C THR A 93 1.83 17.39 14.58
N ALA A 94 2.22 17.67 15.83
CA ALA A 94 3.37 17.02 16.47
C ALA A 94 3.18 15.51 16.64
N LEU A 95 1.98 15.06 17.02
CA LEU A 95 1.67 13.63 17.13
C LEU A 95 1.67 12.93 15.77
N ASN A 96 1.20 13.60 14.71
CA ASN A 96 1.21 13.07 13.34
C ASN A 96 2.62 13.02 12.71
N LEU A 97 3.59 13.73 13.29
CA LEU A 97 4.97 13.68 12.84
C LEU A 97 5.60 12.31 13.10
N ILE A 98 5.22 11.64 14.19
CA ILE A 98 5.72 10.29 14.55
C ILE A 98 5.40 9.25 13.47
N PRO A 99 4.14 9.01 13.07
CA PRO A 99 3.83 8.07 11.99
C PRO A 99 4.41 8.55 10.65
N GLY A 100 4.51 9.87 10.41
CA GLY A 100 5.16 10.41 9.22
C GLY A 100 6.64 10.05 9.12
N VAL A 101 7.39 10.17 10.22
CA VAL A 101 8.81 9.78 10.27
C VAL A 101 8.96 8.27 10.09
N ILE A 102 8.14 7.45 10.76
CA ILE A 102 8.16 5.99 10.60
C ILE A 102 7.88 5.60 9.14
N TRP A 103 6.91 6.25 8.51
CA TRP A 103 6.57 6.03 7.10
C TRP A 103 7.72 6.44 6.16
N GLY A 104 8.37 7.58 6.43
CA GLY A 104 9.54 8.03 5.68
C GLY A 104 10.72 7.07 5.76
N ILE A 105 11.00 6.54 6.96
CA ILE A 105 12.03 5.50 7.16
C ILE A 105 11.69 4.23 6.35
N GLY A 106 10.43 3.80 6.35
CA GLY A 106 9.98 2.66 5.55
C GLY A 106 10.21 2.86 4.04
N ASN A 107 9.90 4.05 3.53
CA ASN A 107 10.17 4.39 2.13
C ASN A 107 11.67 4.41 1.84
N LEU A 108 12.50 5.00 2.70
CA LEU A 108 13.96 4.99 2.54
C LEU A 108 14.51 3.57 2.39
N PHE A 109 14.05 2.61 3.19
CA PHE A 109 14.45 1.20 3.05
C PHE A 109 13.95 0.57 1.75
N MET A 110 12.72 0.89 1.32
CA MET A 110 12.18 0.43 0.05
C MET A 110 13.06 0.90 -1.12
N PHE A 111 13.33 2.21 -1.21
CA PHE A 111 14.16 2.81 -2.24
C PHE A 111 15.63 2.33 -2.17
N TYR A 112 16.18 2.11 -0.98
CA TYR A 112 17.51 1.51 -0.81
C TYR A 112 17.56 0.04 -1.29
N SER A 113 16.45 -0.69 -1.20
CA SER A 113 16.37 -2.07 -1.68
C SER A 113 16.20 -2.18 -3.20
N GLN A 114 15.63 -1.16 -3.86
CA GLN A 114 15.32 -1.17 -5.29
C GLN A 114 16.51 -1.53 -6.20
N PRO A 115 17.73 -0.96 -6.03
CA PRO A 115 18.88 -1.35 -6.84
C PRO A 115 19.31 -2.81 -6.64
N LYS A 116 18.94 -3.44 -5.53
CA LYS A 116 19.34 -4.81 -5.17
C LYS A 116 18.35 -5.88 -5.62
N VAL A 117 17.04 -5.57 -5.58
CA VAL A 117 15.97 -6.54 -5.85
C VAL A 117 15.04 -6.15 -7.02
N GLY A 118 15.22 -4.95 -7.58
CA GLY A 118 14.36 -4.39 -8.62
C GLY A 118 13.11 -3.71 -8.05
N VAL A 119 12.58 -2.74 -8.80
CA VAL A 119 11.43 -1.91 -8.41
C VAL A 119 10.19 -2.75 -8.13
N ALA A 120 9.88 -3.73 -9.00
CA ALA A 120 8.71 -4.59 -8.87
C ALA A 120 8.75 -5.44 -7.58
N THR A 121 9.91 -6.01 -7.26
CA THR A 121 10.09 -6.86 -6.07
C THR A 121 10.04 -6.03 -4.80
N SER A 122 10.72 -4.88 -4.74
CA SER A 122 10.69 -4.00 -3.56
C SER A 122 9.28 -3.48 -3.28
N PHE A 123 8.53 -3.12 -4.32
CA PHE A 123 7.15 -2.67 -4.19
C PHE A 123 6.25 -3.79 -3.70
N SER A 124 6.41 -4.99 -4.25
CA SER A 124 5.58 -6.12 -3.85
C SER A 124 5.84 -6.55 -2.42
N LEU A 125 7.11 -6.48 -1.96
CA LEU A 125 7.47 -6.74 -0.57
C LEU A 125 6.90 -5.69 0.38
N SER A 126 6.80 -4.42 -0.02
CA SER A 126 6.19 -3.38 0.84
C SER A 126 4.70 -3.61 1.05
N GLN A 127 4.00 -4.25 0.10
CA GLN A 127 2.59 -4.63 0.26
C GLN A 127 2.36 -5.69 1.36
N LEU A 128 3.40 -6.41 1.79
CA LEU A 128 3.32 -7.32 2.94
C LEU A 128 2.93 -6.60 4.24
N LEU A 129 3.12 -5.27 4.30
CA LEU A 129 2.69 -4.45 5.43
C LEU A 129 1.19 -4.60 5.73
N VAL A 130 0.37 -4.98 4.74
CA VAL A 130 -1.06 -5.28 4.96
C VAL A 130 -1.27 -6.39 5.98
N ILE A 131 -0.37 -7.38 6.05
CA ILE A 131 -0.43 -8.47 7.04
C ILE A 131 -0.23 -7.90 8.44
N VAL A 132 0.81 -7.06 8.61
CA VAL A 132 1.11 -6.41 9.89
C VAL A 132 -0.03 -5.48 10.29
N SER A 133 -0.60 -4.73 9.35
CA SER A 133 -1.75 -3.86 9.60
C SER A 133 -2.98 -4.65 10.03
N THR A 134 -3.28 -5.77 9.36
CA THR A 134 -4.43 -6.62 9.66
C THR A 134 -4.28 -7.30 11.02
N LEU A 135 -3.12 -7.90 11.30
CA LEU A 135 -2.86 -8.54 12.59
C LEU A 135 -2.75 -7.51 13.72
N GLY A 136 -2.14 -6.35 13.46
CA GLY A 136 -2.09 -5.22 14.39
C GLY A 136 -3.48 -4.74 14.78
N GLY A 137 -4.41 -4.61 13.82
CA GLY A 137 -5.80 -4.27 14.13
C GLY A 137 -6.49 -5.31 15.02
N ILE A 138 -6.23 -6.60 14.81
CA ILE A 138 -6.82 -7.67 15.62
C ILE A 138 -6.22 -7.69 17.04
N PHE A 139 -4.89 -7.66 17.16
CA PHE A 139 -4.19 -7.87 18.42
C PHE A 139 -3.99 -6.59 19.24
N LEU A 140 -3.65 -5.46 18.61
CA LEU A 140 -3.42 -4.18 19.31
C LEU A 140 -4.71 -3.39 19.51
N LEU A 141 -5.59 -3.33 18.50
CA LEU A 141 -6.86 -2.59 18.60
C LEU A 141 -8.02 -3.45 19.13
N GLY A 142 -7.81 -4.77 19.26
CA GLY A 142 -8.81 -5.69 19.78
C GLY A 142 -10.01 -5.90 18.86
N GLU A 143 -9.85 -5.70 17.54
CA GLU A 143 -10.93 -5.91 16.58
C GLU A 143 -11.44 -7.35 16.62
N LYS A 144 -12.68 -7.53 17.07
CA LYS A 144 -13.35 -8.84 17.06
C LYS A 144 -13.78 -9.18 15.63
N LYS A 145 -13.00 -10.04 14.98
CA LYS A 145 -13.33 -10.62 13.66
C LYS A 145 -14.21 -11.86 13.82
N ASP A 146 -15.20 -12.02 12.96
CA ASP A 146 -15.99 -13.25 12.90
C ASP A 146 -15.12 -14.46 12.46
N ARG A 147 -15.56 -15.68 12.78
CA ARG A 147 -14.83 -16.92 12.42
C ARG A 147 -14.59 -17.04 10.92
N ARG A 148 -15.53 -16.57 10.07
CA ARG A 148 -15.36 -16.55 8.61
C ARG A 148 -14.32 -15.52 8.17
N GLN A 149 -14.28 -14.36 8.82
CA GLN A 149 -13.30 -13.32 8.53
C GLN A 149 -11.90 -13.75 8.92
N MET A 150 -11.74 -14.43 10.07
CA MET A 150 -10.44 -14.98 10.46
C MET A 150 -9.93 -16.01 9.45
N ILE A 151 -10.77 -16.92 8.97
CA ILE A 151 -10.37 -17.89 7.93
C ILE A 151 -9.95 -17.15 6.65
N GLY A 152 -10.72 -16.14 6.25
CA GLY A 152 -10.37 -15.26 5.12
C GLY A 152 -9.00 -14.59 5.29
N ILE A 153 -8.75 -14.00 6.45
CA ILE A 153 -7.48 -13.33 6.79
C ILE A 153 -6.32 -14.33 6.75
N TRP A 154 -6.43 -15.49 7.40
CA TRP A 154 -5.38 -16.50 7.38
C TRP A 154 -5.11 -17.04 5.98
N SER A 155 -6.16 -17.28 5.18
CA SER A 155 -6.01 -17.71 3.78
C SER A 155 -5.36 -16.62 2.91
N GLY A 156 -5.71 -15.35 3.13
CA GLY A 156 -5.12 -14.22 2.43
C GLY A 156 -3.65 -14.03 2.78
N ILE A 157 -3.29 -14.14 4.06
CA ILE A 157 -1.89 -14.12 4.53
C ILE A 157 -1.08 -15.23 3.84
N ALA A 158 -1.60 -16.46 3.80
CA ALA A 158 -0.91 -17.56 3.13
C ALA A 158 -0.66 -17.29 1.63
N LEU A 159 -1.67 -16.75 0.92
CA LEU A 159 -1.54 -16.39 -0.50
C LEU A 159 -0.53 -15.27 -0.73
N ILE A 160 -0.53 -14.24 0.14
CA ILE A 160 0.43 -13.14 0.07
C ILE A 160 1.86 -13.65 0.29
N ILE A 161 2.08 -14.57 1.23
CA ILE A 161 3.40 -15.19 1.46
C ILE A 161 3.85 -15.97 0.23
N ILE A 162 2.97 -16.79 -0.35
CA ILE A 162 3.27 -17.55 -1.58
C ILE A 162 3.63 -16.60 -2.73
N ALA A 163 2.84 -15.54 -2.92
CA ALA A 163 3.11 -14.52 -3.94
C ALA A 163 4.48 -13.85 -3.74
N ALA A 164 4.82 -13.48 -2.49
CA ALA A 164 6.09 -12.86 -2.17
C ALA A 164 7.29 -13.80 -2.37
N ILE A 165 7.14 -15.10 -2.08
CA ILE A 165 8.18 -16.09 -2.37
C ILE A 165 8.39 -16.23 -3.87
N ILE A 166 7.31 -16.28 -4.66
CA ILE A 166 7.41 -16.34 -6.12
C ILE A 166 8.12 -15.08 -6.65
N LEU A 167 7.72 -13.88 -6.18
CA LEU A 167 8.33 -12.61 -6.60
C LEU A 167 9.79 -12.49 -6.19
N GLY A 168 10.15 -12.92 -4.99
CA GLY A 168 11.55 -12.90 -4.53
C GLY A 168 12.46 -13.86 -5.29
N ASN A 169 11.90 -14.92 -5.89
CA ASN A 169 12.65 -15.87 -6.73
C ASN A 169 12.67 -15.49 -8.21
N LEU A 170 11.96 -14.44 -8.62
CA LEU A 170 12.07 -13.87 -9.96
C LEU A 170 13.33 -13.01 -10.06
N LYS A 171 14.46 -13.68 -10.29
CA LYS A 171 15.68 -13.09 -10.86
C LYS A 171 15.73 -13.36 -12.35
#